data_AF-A0A8C6YJF8-F1
#
_entry.id   AF-A0A8C6YJF8-F1
#
_cell.length_a   1.000
_cell.length_b   1.000
_cell.length_c   1.000
_cell.angle_alpha   90.00
_cell.angle_beta   90.00
_cell.angle_gamma   90.00
#
_symmetry.space_group_name_H-M   'P 1'
#
loop_
_entity.id
_entity.type
_entity.pdbx_description
1 polymer ?
#
loop_
_entity_poly.entity_id
_entity_poly.type
_entity_poly.pdbx_seq_one_letter_code
_entity_poly.pdbx_strand_id
1 'polypeptide(L)'
;MAAARKLVELFYDVVSPYSWFGFEVLCRYQHVWNIDLRLRPAFLGGIIHATGNKAPGLLPKRGEYMLKDIERMGKYYQVPIKVSAEHLQRLLGKVPLSLGAMRFLTAIDMTQPQFLEPVSREFWIRFWSQVSILQNQIFVPLSVAAQAGLPSEQAQKLLEMVSSPAVKDRLRATTDDAMKYGVRCFSTI
;
A
#
# COMPACT_ATOMS: atom_id res chain seq x y z
N MET A 1 -8.59 23.35 -27.46
CA MET A 1 -7.48 22.54 -26.94
C MET A 1 -7.87 22.10 -25.53
N ALA A 2 -8.05 20.80 -25.28
CA ALA A 2 -8.29 20.32 -23.93
C ALA A 2 -7.06 20.62 -23.05
N ALA A 3 -7.26 21.10 -21.83
CA ALA A 3 -6.16 21.38 -20.92
C ALA A 3 -5.35 20.10 -20.63
N ALA A 4 -4.02 20.19 -20.63
CA ALA A 4 -3.16 19.05 -20.31
C ALA A 4 -3.50 18.49 -18.92
N ARG A 5 -3.61 17.15 -18.81
CA ARG A 5 -3.88 16.46 -17.55
C ARG A 5 -2.78 16.77 -16.54
N LYS A 6 -3.16 16.98 -15.28
CA LYS A 6 -2.21 17.20 -14.18
C LYS A 6 -1.74 15.86 -13.62
N LEU A 7 -0.44 15.61 -13.66
CA LEU A 7 0.13 14.40 -13.06
C LEU A 7 -0.04 14.44 -11.53
N VAL A 8 -0.62 13.38 -10.98
CA VAL A 8 -0.76 13.15 -9.53
C VAL A 8 -0.07 11.84 -9.20
N GLU A 9 1.02 11.90 -8.44
CA GLU A 9 1.77 10.72 -8.01
C GLU A 9 1.35 10.33 -6.58
N LEU A 10 0.84 9.11 -6.41
CA LEU A 10 0.50 8.57 -5.09
C LEU A 10 1.58 7.59 -4.64
N PHE A 11 2.34 7.97 -3.60
CA PHE A 11 3.23 7.06 -2.90
C PHE A 11 2.48 6.33 -1.78
N TYR A 12 2.53 5.00 -1.76
CA TYR A 12 1.76 4.21 -0.81
C TYR A 12 2.45 2.92 -0.39
N ASP A 13 2.04 2.42 0.78
CA ASP A 13 2.36 1.10 1.30
C ASP A 13 1.08 0.41 1.78
N VAL A 14 0.93 -0.88 1.49
CA VAL A 14 -0.24 -1.67 1.89
C VAL A 14 -0.37 -1.82 3.41
N VAL A 15 0.71 -1.60 4.16
CA VAL A 15 0.71 -1.55 5.63
C VAL A 15 0.15 -0.24 6.19
N SER A 16 -0.18 0.74 5.36
CA SER A 16 -0.81 1.99 5.81
C SER A 16 -2.31 1.96 5.51
N PRO A 17 -3.18 2.08 6.53
CA PRO A 17 -4.63 2.15 6.30
C PRO A 17 -5.02 3.50 5.69
N TYR A 18 -4.32 4.58 6.06
CA TYR A 18 -4.55 5.91 5.51
C TYR A 18 -4.20 6.01 4.02
N SER A 19 -3.16 5.29 3.59
CA SER A 19 -2.85 5.17 2.16
C SER A 19 -3.97 4.48 1.39
N TRP A 20 -4.67 3.51 2.00
CA TRP A 20 -5.82 2.86 1.34
C TRP A 20 -6.96 3.84 1.11
N PHE A 21 -7.30 4.65 2.11
CA PHE A 21 -8.35 5.66 1.96
C PHE A 21 -8.00 6.67 0.85
N GLY A 22 -6.78 7.20 0.86
CA GLY A 22 -6.30 8.12 -0.17
C GLY A 22 -6.30 7.49 -1.57
N PHE A 23 -5.87 6.23 -1.66
CA PHE A 23 -5.91 5.43 -2.89
C PHE A 23 -7.33 5.31 -3.44
N GLU A 24 -8.31 4.88 -2.64
CA GLU A 24 -9.68 4.71 -3.12
C GLU A 24 -10.30 6.05 -3.55
N VAL A 25 -10.01 7.13 -2.85
CA VAL A 25 -10.45 8.48 -3.26
C VAL A 25 -9.85 8.84 -4.62
N LEU A 26 -8.53 8.75 -4.78
CA LEU A 26 -7.89 9.11 -6.05
C LEU A 26 -8.35 8.20 -7.20
N CYS A 27 -8.51 6.89 -6.97
CA CYS A 27 -9.03 5.97 -7.96
C CYS A 27 -10.47 6.28 -8.38
N ARG A 28 -11.33 6.79 -7.48
CA ARG A 28 -12.68 7.24 -7.83
C ARG A 28 -12.67 8.54 -8.64
N TYR A 29 -11.80 9.48 -8.26
CA TYR A 29 -11.74 10.80 -8.89
C TYR A 29 -10.89 10.87 -10.16
N GLN A 30 -10.08 9.86 -10.48
CA GLN A 30 -9.28 9.82 -11.72
C GLN A 30 -10.13 9.90 -13.00
N HIS A 31 -11.41 9.54 -12.92
CA HIS A 31 -12.38 9.59 -14.02
C HIS A 31 -13.21 10.89 -14.04
N VAL A 32 -13.12 11.70 -12.98
CA VAL A 32 -13.88 12.95 -12.80
C VAL A 32 -13.00 14.17 -12.99
N TRP A 33 -11.78 14.13 -12.43
CA TRP A 33 -10.83 15.23 -12.51
C TRP A 33 -9.90 15.09 -13.71
N ASN A 34 -9.40 16.21 -14.22
CA ASN A 34 -8.41 16.25 -15.29
C ASN A 34 -7.00 15.91 -14.78
N ILE A 35 -6.86 14.76 -14.12
CA ILE A 35 -5.62 14.27 -13.52
C ILE A 35 -5.13 13.02 -14.22
N ASP A 36 -3.81 12.81 -14.25
CA ASP A 36 -3.19 11.55 -14.61
C ASP A 36 -2.65 10.91 -13.34
N LEU A 37 -3.31 9.85 -12.86
CA LEU A 37 -2.99 9.22 -11.58
C LEU A 37 -1.89 8.17 -11.77
N ARG A 38 -0.74 8.40 -11.15
CA ARG A 38 0.38 7.46 -11.13
C ARG A 38 0.56 6.86 -9.74
N LEU A 39 0.29 5.57 -9.64
CA LEU A 39 0.52 4.78 -8.43
C LEU A 39 2.01 4.44 -8.30
N ARG A 40 2.60 4.73 -7.14
CA ARG A 40 4.03 4.49 -6.87
C ARG A 40 4.19 3.68 -5.58
N PRO A 41 4.36 2.34 -5.69
CA PRO A 41 4.63 1.49 -4.52
C PRO A 41 5.92 1.95 -3.83
N ALA A 42 5.82 2.32 -2.55
CA ALA A 42 6.93 2.83 -1.76
C ALA A 42 6.95 2.16 -0.38
N PHE A 43 8.13 1.99 0.20
CA PHE A 43 8.29 1.17 1.39
C PHE A 43 8.32 2.01 2.67
N LEU A 44 7.25 1.91 3.47
CA LEU A 44 7.06 2.76 4.66
C LEU A 44 8.14 2.51 5.71
N GLY A 45 8.52 1.24 5.90
CA GLY A 45 9.59 0.88 6.83
C GLY A 45 10.92 1.56 6.49
N GLY A 46 11.19 1.77 5.20
CA GLY A 46 12.38 2.48 4.72
C GLY A 46 12.33 3.97 5.08
N ILE A 47 11.18 4.61 4.86
CA ILE A 47 10.99 6.03 5.21
C ILE A 47 11.09 6.26 6.72
N ILE A 48 10.42 5.43 7.51
CA ILE A 48 10.45 5.54 8.98
C ILE A 48 11.88 5.37 9.50
N HIS A 49 12.62 4.38 8.99
CA HIS A 49 14.02 4.17 9.37
C HIS A 49 14.92 5.35 8.98
N ALA A 50 14.81 5.85 7.75
CA ALA A 50 15.64 6.95 7.26
C ALA A 50 15.34 8.29 7.94
N THR A 51 14.09 8.55 8.31
CA THR A 51 13.67 9.81 8.95
C THR A 51 13.77 9.79 10.48
N GLY A 52 14.05 8.63 11.09
CA GLY A 52 14.04 8.46 12.55
C GLY A 52 12.64 8.64 13.19
N ASN A 53 11.59 8.68 12.37
CA ASN A 53 10.23 8.83 12.84
C ASN A 53 9.76 7.56 13.55
N LYS A 54 8.75 7.66 14.41
CA LYS A 54 8.17 6.49 15.09
C LYS A 54 6.71 6.36 14.69
N ALA A 55 6.26 5.13 14.46
CA ALA A 55 4.87 4.88 14.10
C ALA A 55 3.95 5.42 15.23
N PRO A 56 2.91 6.20 14.90
CA PRO A 56 2.09 6.89 15.90
C PRO A 56 1.38 5.93 16.84
N GLY A 57 1.04 4.72 16.37
CA GLY A 57 0.39 3.68 17.17
C GLY A 57 1.29 3.06 18.25
N LEU A 58 2.59 3.37 18.31
CA LEU A 58 3.46 2.97 19.41
C LEU A 58 3.12 3.69 20.73
N LEU A 59 2.45 4.85 20.65
CA LEU A 59 1.96 5.55 21.83
C LEU A 59 0.53 5.07 22.14
N PRO A 60 0.25 4.50 23.33
CA PRO A 60 -1.04 3.85 23.63
C PRO A 60 -2.26 4.73 23.32
N LYS A 61 -2.27 5.98 23.81
CA LYS A 61 -3.36 6.94 23.55
C LYS A 61 -3.55 7.27 22.06
N ARG A 62 -2.46 7.31 21.28
CA ARG A 62 -2.54 7.56 19.84
C ARG A 62 -3.01 6.31 19.09
N GLY A 63 -2.61 5.11 19.52
CA GLY A 63 -3.12 3.85 19.00
C GLY A 63 -4.63 3.70 19.22
N GLU A 64 -5.13 3.99 20.42
CA GLU A 64 -6.57 4.00 20.72
C GLU A 64 -7.34 4.97 19.83
N TYR A 65 -6.81 6.17 19.61
CA TYR A 65 -7.39 7.14 18.69
C TYR A 65 -7.40 6.62 17.26
N MET A 66 -6.28 6.07 16.78
CA MET A 66 -6.17 5.51 15.42
C MET A 66 -7.20 4.43 15.16
N LEU A 67 -7.46 3.53 16.12
CA LEU A 67 -8.49 2.49 15.94
C LEU A 67 -9.87 3.10 15.69
N LYS A 68 -10.26 4.10 16.49
CA LYS A 68 -11.54 4.82 16.33
C LYS A 68 -11.58 5.60 15.02
N ASP A 69 -10.48 6.23 14.66
CA ASP A 69 -10.37 7.04 13.45
C ASP A 69 -10.44 6.19 12.18
N ILE A 70 -9.70 5.07 12.13
CA ILE A 70 -9.74 4.11 11.02
C ILE A 70 -11.16 3.58 10.81
N GLU A 71 -11.89 3.26 11.89
CA GLU A 71 -13.27 2.80 11.78
C GLU A 71 -14.20 3.88 11.21
N ARG A 72 -14.06 5.13 11.68
CA ARG A 72 -14.83 6.28 11.17
C ARG A 72 -14.53 6.57 9.69
N MET A 73 -13.25 6.58 9.32
CA MET A 73 -12.80 6.81 7.95
C MET A 73 -13.24 5.67 7.03
N GLY A 74 -13.21 4.42 7.50
CA GLY A 74 -13.77 3.28 6.77
C GLY A 74 -15.25 3.48 6.41
N LYS A 75 -16.06 3.93 7.37
CA LYS A 75 -17.48 4.25 7.13
C LYS A 75 -17.63 5.44 6.17
N TYR A 76 -16.87 6.51 6.38
CA TYR A 76 -16.96 7.73 5.56
C TYR A 76 -16.56 7.50 4.11
N TYR A 77 -15.42 6.85 3.87
CA TYR A 77 -14.92 6.53 2.53
C TYR A 77 -15.52 5.25 1.94
N GLN A 78 -16.40 4.55 2.66
CA GLN A 78 -17.00 3.28 2.23
C GLN A 78 -15.93 2.24 1.85
N VAL A 79 -14.90 2.13 2.68
CA VAL A 79 -13.81 1.16 2.53
C VAL A 79 -14.01 0.06 3.58
N PRO A 80 -14.01 -1.24 3.21
CA PRO A 80 -14.44 -2.33 4.08
C PRO A 80 -13.39 -2.74 5.14
N ILE A 81 -12.70 -1.77 5.74
CA ILE A 81 -11.66 -1.99 6.75
C ILE A 81 -12.23 -2.55 8.05
N LYS A 82 -11.55 -3.55 8.63
CA LYS A 82 -11.88 -4.20 9.90
C LYS A 82 -10.62 -4.30 10.76
N VAL A 83 -10.42 -3.35 11.66
CA VAL A 83 -9.23 -3.29 12.51
C VAL A 83 -9.55 -3.69 13.95
N SER A 84 -8.68 -4.49 14.56
CA SER A 84 -8.68 -4.79 16.00
C SER A 84 -7.39 -4.27 16.65
N ALA A 85 -7.37 -4.16 17.97
CA ALA A 85 -6.18 -3.71 18.70
C ALA A 85 -5.00 -4.68 18.52
N GLU A 86 -5.25 -5.98 18.55
CA GLU A 86 -4.25 -7.03 18.33
C GLU A 86 -3.70 -6.96 16.91
N HIS A 87 -4.56 -6.67 15.94
CA HIS A 87 -4.15 -6.49 14.55
C HIS A 87 -3.18 -5.31 14.41
N LEU A 88 -3.56 -4.15 14.96
CA LEU A 88 -2.73 -2.95 14.91
C LEU A 88 -1.37 -3.18 15.58
N GLN A 89 -1.35 -3.81 16.76
CA GLN A 89 -0.11 -4.18 17.43
C GLN A 89 0.77 -5.12 16.60
N ARG A 90 0.17 -6.11 15.92
CA ARG A 90 0.92 -7.03 15.06
C ARG A 90 1.57 -6.33 13.87
N LEU A 91 0.87 -5.36 13.25
CA LEU A 91 1.40 -4.57 12.15
C LEU A 91 2.54 -3.64 12.61
N LEU A 92 2.46 -3.11 13.84
CA LEU A 92 3.45 -2.19 14.40
C LEU A 92 4.69 -2.91 14.99
N GLY A 93 4.52 -4.14 15.49
CA GLY A 93 5.53 -4.86 16.26
C GLY A 93 6.43 -5.81 15.49
N LYS A 94 6.17 -6.10 14.19
CA LYS A 94 6.96 -7.06 13.41
C LYS A 94 7.63 -6.43 12.17
N VAL A 95 8.93 -6.71 12.07
CA VAL A 95 9.90 -6.45 10.98
C VAL A 95 9.33 -6.83 9.59
N PRO A 96 9.72 -6.15 8.50
CA PRO A 96 8.80 -5.38 7.65
C PRO A 96 7.75 -6.22 6.94
N LEU A 97 6.55 -6.24 7.49
CA LEU A 97 5.47 -7.12 7.05
C LEU A 97 5.03 -6.91 5.60
N SER A 98 5.14 -5.69 5.07
CA SER A 98 4.76 -5.37 3.70
C SER A 98 5.85 -5.54 2.67
N LEU A 99 7.11 -5.82 3.05
CA LEU A 99 8.23 -5.80 2.09
C LEU A 99 8.04 -6.75 0.90
N GLY A 100 7.53 -7.96 1.15
CA GLY A 100 7.21 -8.91 0.08
C GLY A 100 6.10 -8.39 -0.84
N ALA A 101 5.03 -7.83 -0.26
CA ALA A 101 3.90 -7.26 -0.99
C ALA A 101 4.33 -6.04 -1.83
N MET A 102 5.10 -5.11 -1.24
CA MET A 102 5.58 -3.93 -1.94
C MET A 102 6.52 -4.27 -3.09
N ARG A 103 7.41 -5.27 -2.93
CA ARG A 103 8.24 -5.76 -4.03
C ARG A 103 7.40 -6.41 -5.13
N PHE A 104 6.37 -7.16 -4.78
CA PHE A 104 5.47 -7.75 -5.77
C PHE A 104 4.70 -6.68 -6.55
N LEU A 105 4.19 -5.66 -5.87
CA LEU A 105 3.58 -4.48 -6.50
C LEU A 105 4.57 -3.71 -7.38
N THR A 106 5.83 -3.57 -6.96
CA THR A 106 6.88 -2.98 -7.80
C THR A 106 7.14 -3.82 -9.06
N ALA A 107 7.16 -5.15 -8.96
CA ALA A 107 7.31 -6.01 -10.14
C ALA A 107 6.14 -5.83 -11.12
N ILE A 108 4.93 -5.65 -10.60
CA ILE A 108 3.73 -5.34 -11.39
C ILE A 108 3.85 -3.97 -12.05
N ASP A 109 4.23 -2.91 -11.32
CA ASP A 109 4.49 -1.56 -11.89
C ASP A 109 5.47 -1.62 -13.07
N MET A 110 6.51 -2.45 -12.96
CA MET A 110 7.55 -2.58 -13.98
C MET A 110 7.11 -3.33 -15.24
N THR A 111 6.14 -4.24 -15.16
CA THR A 111 5.87 -5.20 -16.25
C THR A 111 4.41 -5.26 -16.68
N GLN A 112 3.47 -5.05 -15.76
CA GLN A 112 2.04 -5.22 -15.95
C GLN A 112 1.26 -4.12 -15.19
N PRO A 113 1.52 -2.82 -15.46
CA PRO A 113 0.98 -1.70 -14.68
C PRO A 113 -0.56 -1.65 -14.64
N GLN A 114 -1.25 -2.25 -15.62
CA GLN A 114 -2.70 -2.35 -15.65
C GLN A 114 -3.29 -3.16 -14.49
N PHE A 115 -2.51 -4.06 -13.88
CA PHE A 115 -2.93 -4.83 -12.70
C PHE A 115 -2.49 -4.18 -11.37
N LEU A 116 -1.79 -3.05 -11.41
CA LEU A 116 -1.27 -2.41 -10.20
C LEU A 116 -2.39 -1.95 -9.27
N GLU A 117 -3.42 -1.30 -9.81
CA GLU A 117 -4.58 -0.86 -9.03
C GLU A 117 -5.33 -2.04 -8.38
N PRO A 118 -5.85 -3.04 -9.15
CA PRO A 118 -6.65 -4.12 -8.55
C PRO A 118 -5.82 -4.98 -7.59
N VAL A 119 -4.56 -5.28 -7.88
CA VAL A 119 -3.71 -6.08 -6.98
C VAL A 119 -3.40 -5.32 -5.69
N SER A 120 -3.18 -4.00 -5.76
CA SER A 120 -2.98 -3.17 -4.55
C SER A 120 -4.20 -3.21 -3.65
N ARG A 121 -5.40 -3.06 -4.24
CA ARG A 121 -6.68 -3.16 -3.52
C ARG A 121 -6.84 -4.50 -2.81
N GLU A 122 -6.56 -5.61 -3.50
CA GLU A 122 -6.64 -6.94 -2.90
C GLU A 122 -5.63 -7.15 -1.76
N PHE A 123 -4.42 -6.60 -1.86
CA PHE A 123 -3.50 -6.58 -0.72
C PHE A 123 -4.07 -5.82 0.46
N TRP A 124 -4.64 -4.62 0.27
CA TRP A 124 -5.25 -3.89 1.38
C TRP A 124 -6.44 -4.63 1.99
N ILE A 125 -7.34 -5.20 1.18
CA ILE A 125 -8.45 -6.03 1.67
C ILE A 125 -7.90 -7.16 2.55
N ARG A 126 -6.83 -7.81 2.12
CA ARG A 126 -6.22 -8.90 2.89
C ARG A 126 -5.55 -8.42 4.17
N PHE A 127 -4.78 -7.32 4.11
CA PHE A 127 -4.11 -6.75 5.27
C PHE A 127 -5.12 -6.26 6.31
N TRP A 128 -6.18 -5.58 5.88
CA TRP A 128 -7.02 -4.77 6.78
C TRP A 128 -8.45 -5.26 6.96
N SER A 129 -8.94 -6.16 6.12
CA SER A 129 -10.35 -6.60 6.14
C SER A 129 -10.51 -8.09 6.42
N GLN A 130 -9.54 -8.92 5.98
CA GLN A 130 -9.53 -10.37 6.16
C GLN A 130 -8.61 -10.81 7.30
N VAL A 131 -8.66 -10.09 8.42
CA VAL A 131 -7.76 -10.27 9.57
C VAL A 131 -7.77 -11.70 10.14
N SER A 132 -8.91 -12.39 10.07
CA SER A 132 -9.08 -13.76 10.57
C SER A 132 -8.28 -14.83 9.81
N ILE A 133 -7.93 -14.59 8.55
CA ILE A 133 -7.21 -15.54 7.67
C ILE A 133 -5.68 -15.45 7.89
N LEU A 134 -5.22 -14.40 8.56
CA LEU A 134 -3.79 -14.07 8.68
C LEU A 134 -3.05 -14.86 9.78
N GLN A 135 -3.53 -16.05 10.17
CA GLN A 135 -2.91 -16.79 11.26
C GLN A 135 -1.49 -17.28 10.93
N ASN A 136 -1.14 -17.58 9.66
CA ASN A 136 0.20 -18.10 9.33
C ASN A 136 0.96 -17.43 8.16
N GLN A 137 0.32 -16.77 7.17
CA GLN A 137 1.05 -16.08 6.08
C GLN A 137 0.31 -14.82 5.61
N ILE A 138 0.93 -13.65 5.79
CA ILE A 138 0.39 -12.34 5.37
C ILE A 138 0.75 -12.04 3.91
N PHE A 139 1.87 -12.56 3.42
CA PHE A 139 2.28 -12.46 2.02
C PHE A 139 1.88 -13.73 1.26
N VAL A 140 0.87 -13.61 0.40
CA VAL A 140 0.28 -14.70 -0.40
C VAL A 140 -0.06 -14.20 -1.82
N PRO A 141 0.96 -13.74 -2.57
CA PRO A 141 0.81 -12.95 -3.78
C PRO A 141 -0.01 -13.66 -4.86
N LEU A 142 0.08 -14.98 -4.98
CA LEU A 142 -0.65 -15.75 -5.98
C LEU A 142 -2.18 -15.73 -5.75
N SER A 143 -2.62 -15.83 -4.49
CA SER A 143 -4.05 -15.76 -4.18
C SER A 143 -4.63 -14.36 -4.39
N VAL A 144 -3.84 -13.33 -4.05
CA VAL A 144 -4.19 -11.92 -4.26
C VAL A 144 -4.24 -11.61 -5.76
N ALA A 145 -3.25 -12.07 -6.51
CA ALA A 145 -3.21 -11.97 -7.97
C ALA A 145 -4.44 -12.62 -8.62
N ALA A 146 -4.81 -13.83 -8.19
CA ALA A 146 -5.98 -14.53 -8.72
C ALA A 146 -7.28 -13.76 -8.45
N GLN A 147 -7.45 -13.21 -7.24
CA GLN A 147 -8.62 -12.37 -6.89
C GLN A 147 -8.67 -11.08 -7.73
N ALA A 148 -7.52 -10.50 -8.05
CA ALA A 148 -7.38 -9.34 -8.91
C ALA A 148 -7.48 -9.64 -10.43
N GLY A 149 -7.68 -10.90 -10.82
CA GLY A 149 -7.80 -11.32 -12.23
C GLY A 149 -6.47 -11.45 -12.97
N LEU A 150 -5.34 -11.47 -12.27
CA LEU A 150 -4.02 -11.67 -12.87
C LEU A 150 -3.81 -13.16 -13.20
N PRO A 151 -3.44 -13.52 -14.45
CA PRO A 151 -3.24 -14.92 -14.84
C PRO A 151 -2.14 -15.59 -14.00
N SER A 152 -2.37 -16.84 -13.59
CA SER A 152 -1.47 -17.58 -12.69
C SER A 152 -0.03 -17.66 -13.20
N GLU A 153 0.19 -17.83 -14.50
CA GLU A 153 1.53 -17.88 -15.10
C GLU A 153 2.28 -16.54 -14.94
N GLN A 154 1.58 -15.42 -15.13
CA GLN A 154 2.15 -14.08 -14.95
C GLN A 154 2.42 -13.80 -13.47
N ALA A 155 1.49 -14.18 -12.59
CA ALA A 155 1.66 -14.06 -11.15
C ALA A 155 2.89 -14.84 -10.64
N GLN A 156 3.15 -16.03 -11.19
CA GLN A 156 4.32 -16.83 -10.84
C GLN A 156 5.62 -16.17 -11.30
N LYS A 157 5.68 -15.66 -12.53
CA LYS A 157 6.85 -14.90 -13.03
C LYS A 157 7.14 -13.67 -12.17
N LEU A 158 6.10 -12.93 -11.79
CA LEU A 158 6.21 -11.76 -10.90
C LEU A 158 6.72 -12.15 -9.52
N LEU A 159 6.29 -13.30 -8.98
CA LEU A 159 6.76 -13.81 -7.70
C LEU A 159 8.26 -14.12 -7.72
N GLU A 160 8.78 -14.68 -8.81
CA GLU A 160 10.21 -14.92 -8.99
C GLU A 160 11.00 -13.60 -9.06
N MET A 161 10.42 -12.58 -9.71
CA MET A 161 11.03 -11.25 -9.82
C MET A 161 11.15 -10.50 -8.49
N VAL A 162 10.32 -10.79 -7.49
CA VAL A 162 10.35 -10.14 -6.15
C VAL A 162 11.75 -10.16 -5.52
N SER A 163 12.52 -11.21 -5.76
CA SER A 163 13.87 -11.39 -5.21
C SER A 163 14.98 -10.76 -6.05
N SER A 164 14.66 -10.33 -7.28
CA SER A 164 15.63 -9.77 -8.23
C SER A 164 16.23 -8.44 -7.72
N PRO A 165 17.50 -8.13 -8.08
CA PRO A 165 18.09 -6.82 -7.78
C PRO A 165 17.29 -5.67 -8.39
N ALA A 166 16.80 -5.83 -9.62
CA ALA A 166 16.05 -4.80 -10.33
C ALA A 166 14.79 -4.33 -9.55
N VAL A 167 14.00 -5.26 -9.01
CA VAL A 167 12.81 -4.93 -8.21
C VAL A 167 13.19 -4.29 -6.87
N LYS A 168 14.24 -4.79 -6.21
CA LYS A 168 14.73 -4.23 -4.95
C LYS A 168 15.21 -2.79 -5.12
N ASP A 169 15.99 -2.53 -6.16
CA ASP A 169 16.55 -1.22 -6.44
C ASP A 169 15.46 -0.25 -6.92
N ARG A 170 14.48 -0.72 -7.70
CA ARG A 170 13.31 0.07 -8.10
C ARG A 170 12.46 0.52 -6.90
N LEU A 171 12.20 -0.39 -5.95
CA LEU A 171 11.46 -0.06 -4.73
C LEU A 171 12.24 0.92 -3.86
N ARG A 172 13.56 0.73 -3.73
CA ARG A 172 14.45 1.68 -3.01
C ARG A 172 14.39 3.06 -3.66
N ALA A 173 14.62 3.15 -4.97
CA ALA A 173 14.59 4.42 -5.71
C ALA A 173 13.25 5.15 -5.57
N THR A 174 12.13 4.42 -5.65
CA THR A 174 10.78 5.01 -5.47
C THR A 174 10.58 5.53 -4.05
N THR A 175 11.11 4.83 -3.05
CA THR A 175 11.07 5.26 -1.65
C THR A 175 11.96 6.49 -1.42
N ASP A 176 13.14 6.54 -2.04
CA ASP A 176 14.05 7.68 -1.98
C ASP A 176 13.44 8.93 -2.64
N ASP A 177 12.75 8.75 -3.77
CA ASP A 177 12.02 9.84 -4.42
C ASP A 177 10.92 10.41 -3.51
N ALA A 178 10.15 9.55 -2.85
CA ALA A 178 9.14 9.99 -1.87
C ALA A 178 9.79 10.86 -0.77
N MET A 179 10.97 10.46 -0.27
CA MET A 179 11.70 11.23 0.73
C MET A 179 12.21 12.57 0.19
N LYS A 180 12.66 12.65 -1.07
CA LYS A 180 13.04 13.91 -1.71
C LYS A 180 11.88 14.90 -1.80
N TYR A 181 10.66 14.40 -2.00
CA TYR A 181 9.43 15.22 -1.94
C TYR A 181 9.00 15.58 -0.51
N GLY A 182 9.76 15.18 0.51
CA GLY A 182 9.49 15.52 1.91
C GLY A 182 8.51 14.57 2.61
N VAL A 183 8.19 13.41 2.02
CA VAL A 183 7.33 12.40 2.67
C VAL A 183 8.05 11.81 3.88
N ARG A 184 7.49 12.00 5.08
CA ARG A 184 8.03 11.46 6.35
C ARG A 184 7.17 10.36 6.97
N CYS A 185 5.97 10.17 6.44
CA CYS A 185 5.03 9.10 6.76
C CYS A 185 3.95 9.07 5.66
N PHE A 186 3.29 7.93 5.44
CA PHE A 186 2.20 7.83 4.46
C PHE A 186 0.84 8.22 5.05
N SER A 187 0.77 9.45 5.58
CA SER A 187 -0.48 10.16 5.88
C SER A 187 -0.59 11.45 5.06
N THR A 188 0.33 11.67 4.12
CA THR A 188 0.41 12.88 3.31
C THR A 188 0.01 12.51 1.89
N ILE A 189 -1.11 13.07 1.44
CA ILE A 189 -1.51 13.19 0.04
C ILE A 189 -0.98 14.55 -0.44
#